data_AF-A0A538GUT1-F1
#
_entry.id   AF-A0A538GUT1-F1
#
_cell.length_a   1.000
_cell.length_b   1.000
_cell.length_c   1.000
_cell.angle_alpha   90.00
_cell.angle_beta   90.00
_cell.angle_gamma   90.00
#
_symmetry.space_group_name_H-M   'P 1'
#
loop_
_entity.id
_entity.type
_entity.pdbx_description
1 polymer ?
#
loop_
_entity_poly.entity_id
_entity_poly.type
_entity_poly.pdbx_seq_one_letter_code
_entity_poly.pdbx_strand_id
1 'polypeptide(L)'
;MLATTAVAIAGLIVVRRLPRSWLALVAVCLVAFIGANWSANAARRWQHGFYDVIGQRVLTSASRTGFFRDHGMPTPPELLRLAGKFDSLHNFPFERDPELASFRRWVHRHGRQTYGEYLASHPGWALSGPFSLMHLRLTVLAPLDVYEPTNFHHAVPRLIQVPVFPLNAAIFYTEVTLIFVVGLAMAWKRPSSLLSVSIAVVVLAAVNAFVSWHADANEISRHMLGANVALRLGTWTLLVAVLDGLLSAQASTTSSPTETGPGACTTP
;
A
#
# COMPACT_ATOMS: atom_id res chain seq x y z
N MET A 1 -15.62 -19.01 4.08
CA MET A 1 -14.83 -20.26 4.19
C MET A 1 -14.33 -20.77 2.83
N LEU A 2 -15.09 -20.70 1.74
CA LEU A 2 -14.61 -21.20 0.42
C LEU A 2 -13.42 -20.41 -0.16
N ALA A 3 -13.42 -19.07 -0.04
CA ALA A 3 -12.33 -18.23 -0.54
C ALA A 3 -10.99 -18.43 0.21
N THR A 4 -11.05 -18.61 1.53
CA THR A 4 -9.86 -18.87 2.36
C THR A 4 -9.24 -20.22 2.04
N THR A 5 -10.05 -21.24 1.75
CA THR A 5 -9.57 -22.56 1.36
C THR A 5 -8.95 -22.55 -0.05
N ALA A 6 -9.54 -21.81 -0.99
CA ALA A 6 -8.99 -21.67 -2.34
C ALA A 6 -7.63 -20.96 -2.35
N VAL A 7 -7.47 -19.89 -1.55
CA VAL A 7 -6.18 -19.18 -1.40
C VAL A 7 -5.13 -20.07 -0.75
N ALA A 8 -5.50 -20.85 0.28
CA ALA A 8 -4.59 -21.77 0.94
C ALA A 8 -4.12 -22.91 0.00
N ILE A 9 -5.02 -23.46 -0.81
CA ILE A 9 -4.69 -24.51 -1.79
C ILE A 9 -3.83 -23.94 -2.92
N ALA A 10 -4.17 -22.77 -3.46
CA ALA A 10 -3.35 -22.11 -4.48
C ALA A 10 -1.95 -21.78 -3.94
N GLY A 11 -1.85 -21.28 -2.71
CA GLY A 11 -0.58 -21.05 -2.02
C GLY A 11 0.24 -22.34 -1.87
N LEU A 12 -0.39 -23.44 -1.47
CA LEU A 12 0.28 -24.75 -1.33
C LEU A 12 0.80 -25.30 -2.66
N ILE A 13 0.02 -25.15 -3.74
CA ILE A 13 0.42 -25.58 -5.10
C ILE A 13 1.61 -24.77 -5.58
N VAL A 14 1.60 -23.45 -5.38
CA VAL A 14 2.72 -22.56 -5.74
C VAL A 14 3.96 -22.92 -4.93
N VAL A 15 3.85 -23.07 -3.61
CA VAL A 15 4.95 -23.43 -2.72
C VAL A 15 5.60 -24.76 -3.14
N ARG A 16 4.82 -25.75 -3.55
CA ARG A 16 5.34 -27.05 -4.03
C ARG A 16 6.07 -26.98 -5.37
N ARG A 17 5.85 -25.93 -6.16
CA ARG A 17 6.50 -25.71 -7.47
C ARG A 17 7.76 -24.85 -7.35
N LEU A 18 8.03 -24.25 -6.19
CA LEU A 18 9.18 -23.40 -5.98
C LEU A 18 10.46 -24.22 -5.74
N PRO A 19 11.62 -23.78 -6.29
CA PRO A 19 12.91 -24.38 -5.95
C PRO A 19 13.20 -24.24 -4.46
N ARG A 20 13.99 -25.17 -3.91
CA ARG A 20 14.37 -25.15 -2.47
C ARG A 20 15.04 -23.83 -2.05
N SER A 21 15.81 -23.20 -2.93
CA SER A 21 16.43 -21.90 -2.68
C SER A 21 15.41 -20.77 -2.47
N TRP A 22 14.32 -20.76 -3.24
CA TRP A 22 13.23 -19.81 -3.08
C TRP A 22 12.44 -20.07 -1.80
N LEU A 23 12.23 -21.34 -1.43
CA LEU A 23 11.61 -21.69 -0.15
C LEU A 23 12.46 -21.22 1.03
N ALA A 24 13.78 -21.39 0.95
CA ALA A 24 14.71 -20.89 1.96
C ALA A 24 14.64 -19.36 2.06
N LEU A 25 14.62 -18.64 0.94
CA LEU A 25 14.48 -17.18 0.91
C LEU A 25 13.14 -16.72 1.54
N VAL A 26 12.03 -17.35 1.16
CA VAL A 26 10.71 -17.06 1.75
C VAL A 26 10.72 -17.31 3.26
N ALA A 27 11.31 -18.42 3.71
CA ALA A 27 11.44 -18.72 5.13
C ALA A 27 12.27 -17.66 5.87
N VAL A 28 13.41 -17.24 5.31
CA VAL A 28 14.24 -16.16 5.87
C VAL A 28 13.45 -14.85 5.96
N CYS A 29 12.75 -14.46 4.91
CA CYS A 29 11.91 -13.27 4.90
C CYS A 29 10.77 -13.37 5.94
N LEU A 30 10.14 -14.53 6.10
CA LEU A 30 9.09 -14.76 7.10
C LEU A 30 9.64 -14.67 8.52
N VAL A 31 10.80 -15.27 8.79
CA VAL A 31 11.48 -15.18 10.10
C VAL A 31 11.85 -13.74 10.41
N ALA A 32 12.42 -13.01 9.44
CA ALA A 32 12.75 -11.59 9.59
C ALA A 32 11.49 -10.75 9.85
N PHE A 33 10.40 -11.00 9.12
CA PHE A 33 9.11 -10.33 9.32
C PHE A 33 8.52 -10.59 10.70
N ILE A 34 8.48 -11.85 11.14
CA ILE A 34 7.98 -12.24 12.47
C ILE A 34 8.84 -11.59 13.56
N GLY A 35 10.17 -11.65 13.44
CA GLY A 35 11.09 -11.04 14.39
C GLY A 35 10.94 -9.52 14.47
N ALA A 36 10.82 -8.85 13.32
CA ALA A 36 10.59 -7.41 13.25
C ALA A 36 9.24 -7.02 13.86
N ASN A 37 8.18 -7.74 13.55
CA ASN A 37 6.85 -7.48 14.09
C ASN A 37 6.78 -7.76 15.59
N TRP A 38 7.41 -8.85 16.06
CA TRP A 38 7.51 -9.15 17.49
C TRP A 38 8.25 -8.04 18.24
N SER A 39 9.42 -7.61 17.74
CA SER A 39 10.19 -6.50 18.30
C SER A 39 9.39 -5.19 18.32
N ALA A 40 8.71 -4.85 17.22
CA ALA A 40 7.89 -3.65 17.13
C ALA A 40 6.70 -3.66 18.12
N ASN A 41 6.06 -4.83 18.30
CA ASN A 41 4.96 -4.99 19.25
C ASN A 41 5.46 -4.95 20.70
N ALA A 42 6.60 -5.59 21.01
CA ALA A 42 7.21 -5.55 22.33
C ALA A 42 7.59 -4.12 22.74
N ALA A 43 8.15 -3.36 21.81
CA ALA A 43 8.47 -1.94 21.98
C ALA A 43 7.23 -1.01 21.88
N ARG A 44 6.03 -1.56 21.66
CA ARG A 44 4.75 -0.83 21.56
C ARG A 44 4.78 0.34 20.57
N ARG A 45 5.59 0.24 19.51
CA ARG A 45 5.80 1.32 18.54
C ARG A 45 4.53 1.76 17.80
N TRP A 46 3.51 0.92 17.80
CA TRP A 46 2.22 1.19 17.18
C TRP A 46 1.35 2.17 18.00
N GLN A 47 1.59 2.33 19.30
CA GLN A 47 0.70 3.11 20.17
C GLN A 47 0.65 4.59 19.80
N HIS A 48 1.81 5.16 19.47
CA HIS A 48 1.93 6.57 19.10
C HIS A 48 1.05 6.93 17.89
N GLY A 49 1.26 6.25 16.75
CA GLY A 49 0.44 6.44 15.56
C GLY A 49 -1.05 6.13 15.80
N PHE A 50 -1.35 5.18 16.69
CA PHE A 50 -2.72 4.89 17.07
C PHE A 50 -3.39 6.02 17.88
N TYR A 51 -2.66 6.70 18.76
CA TYR A 51 -3.17 7.86 19.48
C TYR A 51 -3.51 9.01 18.51
N ASP A 52 -2.66 9.25 17.52
CA ASP A 52 -2.95 10.23 16.46
C ASP A 52 -4.22 9.85 15.68
N VAL A 53 -4.41 8.56 15.37
CA VAL A 53 -5.63 8.07 14.72
C VAL A 53 -6.86 8.32 15.60
N ILE A 54 -6.78 8.06 16.91
CA ILE A 54 -7.88 8.34 17.85
C ILE A 54 -8.19 9.84 17.85
N GLY A 55 -7.19 10.70 18.06
CA GLY A 55 -7.35 12.15 18.11
C GLY A 55 -7.92 12.74 16.82
N GLN A 56 -7.34 12.39 15.67
CA GLN A 56 -7.68 13.00 14.38
C GLN A 56 -8.92 12.41 13.72
N ARG A 57 -9.15 11.10 13.89
CA ARG A 57 -10.18 10.39 13.11
C ARG A 57 -11.33 9.92 13.95
N VAL A 58 -11.08 9.34 15.13
CA VAL A 58 -12.16 8.80 15.96
C VAL A 58 -12.88 9.93 16.70
N LEU A 59 -12.16 10.70 17.51
CA LEU A 59 -12.73 11.72 18.41
C LEU A 59 -13.39 12.89 17.67
N THR A 60 -12.99 13.16 16.42
CA THR A 60 -13.58 14.20 15.56
C THR A 60 -14.95 13.86 14.99
N SER A 61 -15.46 12.65 15.23
CA SER A 61 -16.78 12.23 14.77
C SER A 61 -17.58 11.60 15.90
N ALA A 62 -18.76 12.17 16.20
CA ALA A 62 -19.64 11.64 17.24
C ALA A 62 -20.05 10.18 16.97
N SER A 63 -20.29 9.81 15.71
CA SER A 63 -20.62 8.42 15.32
C SER A 63 -19.46 7.46 15.59
N ARG A 64 -18.22 7.85 15.24
CA ARG A 64 -17.03 7.03 15.49
C ARG A 64 -16.72 6.91 16.96
N THR A 65 -16.70 8.03 17.69
CA THR A 65 -16.55 8.03 19.15
C THR A 65 -17.60 7.16 19.82
N GLY A 66 -18.86 7.21 19.36
CA GLY A 66 -19.94 6.35 19.81
C GLY A 66 -19.59 4.87 19.67
N PHE A 67 -19.19 4.42 18.48
CA PHE A 67 -18.77 3.04 18.25
C PHE A 67 -17.67 2.61 19.23
N PHE A 68 -16.62 3.41 19.41
CA PHE A 68 -15.50 3.04 20.28
C PHE A 68 -15.91 2.98 21.75
N ARG A 69 -16.75 3.91 22.19
CA ARG A 69 -17.33 3.91 23.54
C ARG A 69 -18.19 2.66 23.77
N ASP A 70 -18.99 2.27 22.78
CA ASP A 70 -19.85 1.09 22.87
C ASP A 70 -19.01 -0.22 22.90
N HIS A 71 -17.75 -0.15 22.44
CA HIS A 71 -16.74 -1.21 22.58
C HIS A 71 -15.80 -1.01 23.80
N GLY A 72 -16.26 -0.23 24.78
CA GLY A 72 -15.63 -0.08 26.09
C GLY A 72 -14.51 0.96 26.17
N MET A 73 -14.32 1.81 25.15
CA MET A 73 -13.35 2.91 25.23
C MET A 73 -13.79 3.93 26.30
N PRO A 74 -12.96 4.21 27.32
CA PRO A 74 -13.26 5.27 28.27
C PRO A 74 -13.26 6.63 27.58
N THR A 75 -14.25 7.47 27.88
CA THR A 75 -14.39 8.81 27.31
C THR A 75 -14.41 9.89 28.40
N PRO A 76 -13.33 10.05 29.19
CA PRO A 76 -13.23 11.16 30.13
C PRO A 76 -13.21 12.50 29.39
N PRO A 77 -13.68 13.62 30.00
CA PRO A 77 -13.66 14.93 29.36
C PRO A 77 -12.29 15.33 28.81
N GLU A 78 -11.22 14.96 29.49
CA GLU A 78 -9.82 15.18 29.13
C GLU A 78 -9.49 14.54 27.78
N LEU A 79 -9.98 13.31 27.53
CA LEU A 79 -9.80 12.63 26.25
C LEU A 79 -10.56 13.36 25.15
N LEU A 80 -11.82 13.74 25.39
CA LEU A 80 -12.64 14.41 24.40
C LEU A 80 -12.07 15.78 23.99
N ARG A 81 -11.35 16.46 24.90
CA ARG A 81 -10.60 17.70 24.62
C ARG A 81 -9.40 17.50 23.67
N LEU A 82 -9.02 16.26 23.39
CA LEU A 82 -8.00 15.88 22.41
C LEU A 82 -8.57 15.57 21.02
N ALA A 83 -9.86 15.81 20.78
CA ALA A 83 -10.41 15.73 19.43
C ALA A 83 -9.69 16.70 18.47
N GLY A 84 -9.25 16.20 17.32
CA GLY A 84 -8.51 16.95 16.29
C GLY A 84 -7.06 17.25 16.65
N LYS A 85 -6.53 16.65 17.72
CA LYS A 85 -5.18 16.88 18.22
C LYS A 85 -4.27 15.68 17.98
N PHE A 86 -3.01 15.94 17.65
CA PHE A 86 -1.95 14.94 17.59
C PHE A 86 -1.34 14.71 18.97
N ASP A 87 -0.82 13.51 19.22
CA ASP A 87 -0.09 13.19 20.45
C ASP A 87 1.26 13.91 20.52
N SER A 88 1.84 14.28 19.39
CA SER A 88 3.06 15.11 19.34
C SER A 88 2.88 16.54 19.90
N LEU A 89 1.65 16.95 20.26
CA LEU A 89 1.40 18.22 20.96
C LEU A 89 2.02 18.22 22.37
N HIS A 90 2.14 19.43 22.94
CA HIS A 90 2.75 19.74 24.24
C HIS A 90 2.70 18.57 25.25
N ASN A 91 3.86 17.92 25.44
CA ASN A 91 4.10 16.88 26.44
C ASN A 91 3.32 15.56 26.27
N PHE A 92 3.01 15.13 25.04
CA PHE A 92 2.47 13.78 24.76
C PHE A 92 1.26 13.40 25.62
N PRO A 93 0.14 14.14 25.51
CA PRO A 93 -0.96 14.03 26.44
C PRO A 93 -1.58 12.63 26.47
N PHE A 94 -1.69 11.92 25.33
CA PHE A 94 -2.25 10.57 25.33
C PHE A 94 -1.35 9.59 26.10
N GLU A 95 -0.04 9.75 25.99
CA GLU A 95 0.97 8.92 26.64
C GLU A 95 1.16 9.25 28.14
N ARG A 96 1.12 10.53 28.51
CA ARG A 96 1.62 11.02 29.81
C ARG A 96 0.56 11.50 30.78
N ASP A 97 -0.60 11.95 30.31
CA ASP A 97 -1.63 12.52 31.19
C ASP A 97 -2.14 11.45 32.18
N PRO A 98 -2.04 11.66 33.51
CA PRO A 98 -2.52 10.69 34.49
C PRO A 98 -4.03 10.41 34.36
N GLU A 99 -4.84 11.38 33.95
CA GLU A 99 -6.30 11.24 33.80
C GLU A 99 -6.66 10.26 32.66
N LEU A 100 -5.75 10.08 31.70
CA LEU A 100 -5.92 9.15 30.58
C LEU A 100 -5.41 7.73 30.86
N ALA A 101 -5.08 7.39 32.11
CA ALA A 101 -4.57 6.06 32.46
C ALA A 101 -5.56 4.93 32.15
N SER A 102 -6.86 5.16 32.34
CA SER A 102 -7.93 4.19 31.99
C SER A 102 -7.99 3.97 30.48
N PHE A 103 -7.96 5.05 29.71
CA PHE A 103 -7.90 5.03 28.25
C PHE A 103 -6.65 4.29 27.75
N ARG A 104 -5.46 4.58 28.27
CA ARG A 104 -4.23 3.86 27.89
C ARG A 104 -4.30 2.36 28.15
N ARG A 105 -4.86 1.94 29.28
CA ARG A 105 -5.08 0.51 29.58
C ARG A 105 -6.05 -0.13 28.57
N TRP A 106 -7.11 0.58 28.20
CA TRP A 106 -8.03 0.13 27.17
C TRP A 106 -7.35 0.03 25.81
N VAL A 107 -6.59 1.04 25.38
CA VAL A 107 -5.85 1.02 24.11
C VAL A 107 -4.93 -0.19 24.04
N HIS A 108 -4.18 -0.47 25.11
CA HIS A 108 -3.28 -1.63 25.17
C HIS A 108 -4.03 -2.96 24.96
N ARG A 109 -5.19 -3.14 25.62
CA ARG A 109 -5.92 -4.41 25.58
C ARG A 109 -6.81 -4.57 24.35
N HIS A 110 -7.45 -3.50 23.90
CA HIS A 110 -8.57 -3.56 22.95
C HIS A 110 -8.42 -2.63 21.76
N GLY A 111 -7.59 -1.59 21.83
CA GLY A 111 -7.55 -0.51 20.84
C GLY A 111 -7.41 -0.97 19.39
N ARG A 112 -6.42 -1.80 19.08
CA ARG A 112 -6.20 -2.33 17.72
C ARG A 112 -7.33 -3.24 17.24
N GLN A 113 -7.86 -4.08 18.12
CA GLN A 113 -8.96 -4.99 17.80
C GLN A 113 -10.21 -4.19 17.47
N THR A 114 -10.61 -3.26 18.33
CA THR A 114 -11.77 -2.39 18.13
C THR A 114 -11.62 -1.55 16.87
N TYR A 115 -10.42 -1.04 16.57
CA TYR A 115 -10.19 -0.32 15.32
C TYR A 115 -10.33 -1.23 14.09
N GLY A 116 -9.84 -2.47 14.14
CA GLY A 116 -10.06 -3.46 13.08
C GLY A 116 -11.54 -3.79 12.88
N GLU A 117 -12.28 -3.98 13.97
CA GLU A 117 -13.73 -4.19 13.96
C GLU A 117 -14.48 -2.98 13.38
N TYR A 118 -14.04 -1.76 13.71
CA TYR A 118 -14.56 -0.53 13.13
C TYR A 118 -14.36 -0.50 11.61
N LEU A 119 -13.15 -0.80 11.12
CA LEU A 119 -12.86 -0.85 9.69
C LEU A 119 -13.72 -1.89 8.95
N ALA A 120 -13.87 -3.07 9.55
CA ALA A 120 -14.66 -4.17 8.97
C ALA A 120 -16.16 -3.86 8.92
N SER A 121 -16.69 -3.20 9.95
CA SER A 121 -18.10 -2.80 10.03
C SER A 121 -18.43 -1.53 9.23
N HIS A 122 -17.43 -0.73 8.88
CA HIS A 122 -17.59 0.52 8.13
C HIS A 122 -16.78 0.53 6.83
N PRO A 123 -17.02 -0.42 5.90
CA PRO A 123 -16.22 -0.56 4.68
C PRO A 123 -16.25 0.69 3.80
N GLY A 124 -17.38 1.42 3.78
CA GLY A 124 -17.47 2.69 3.05
C GLY A 124 -16.45 3.72 3.54
N TRP A 125 -16.31 3.89 4.86
CA TRP A 125 -15.30 4.79 5.43
C TRP A 125 -13.89 4.23 5.29
N ALA A 126 -13.70 2.93 5.55
CA ALA A 126 -12.39 2.29 5.42
C ALA A 126 -11.84 2.44 3.99
N LEU A 127 -12.66 2.22 2.97
CA LEU A 127 -12.23 2.31 1.58
C LEU A 127 -12.12 3.74 1.07
N SER A 128 -13.07 4.63 1.41
CA SER A 128 -13.05 6.02 0.91
C SER A 128 -12.15 6.96 1.70
N GLY A 129 -11.84 6.65 2.96
CA GLY A 129 -11.00 7.45 3.85
C GLY A 129 -9.66 7.82 3.21
N PRO A 130 -8.88 6.86 2.70
CA PRO A 130 -7.64 7.13 1.97
C PRO A 130 -7.77 8.01 0.71
N PHE A 131 -8.98 8.29 0.24
CA PHE A 131 -9.25 9.11 -0.96
C PHE A 131 -9.95 10.45 -0.69
N SER A 132 -10.38 10.77 0.54
CA SER A 132 -11.11 12.00 0.85
C SER A 132 -10.22 13.26 0.84
N LEU A 133 -9.79 13.70 -0.35
CA LEU A 133 -9.33 15.03 -0.75
C LEU A 133 -8.68 15.95 0.32
N MET A 134 -7.48 15.59 0.77
CA MET A 134 -6.35 16.53 1.05
C MET A 134 -5.04 15.72 1.17
N HIS A 135 -5.14 14.55 1.79
CA HIS A 135 -4.04 13.61 1.98
C HIS A 135 -3.60 12.88 0.72
N LEU A 136 -4.41 12.67 -0.32
CA LEU A 136 -3.92 12.11 -1.60
C LEU A 136 -2.78 12.94 -2.23
N ARG A 137 -2.75 14.25 -1.96
CA ARG A 137 -1.65 15.15 -2.36
C ARG A 137 -0.41 14.97 -1.47
N LEU A 138 -0.60 14.56 -0.22
CA LEU A 138 0.46 14.36 0.79
C LEU A 138 0.94 12.89 0.89
N THR A 139 0.17 11.91 0.45
CA THR A 139 0.44 10.50 0.73
C THR A 139 1.40 9.88 -0.28
N VAL A 140 1.25 10.23 -1.56
CA VAL A 140 2.09 9.71 -2.65
C VAL A 140 3.13 10.72 -3.13
N LEU A 141 2.84 11.99 -2.88
CA LEU A 141 3.57 13.13 -3.42
C LEU A 141 3.89 14.19 -2.38
N ALA A 142 3.74 13.91 -1.07
CA ALA A 142 4.24 14.89 -0.10
C ALA A 142 5.71 15.13 -0.40
N PRO A 143 6.10 16.39 -0.56
CA PRO A 143 7.50 16.72 -0.52
C PRO A 143 8.00 16.31 0.87
N LEU A 144 9.01 15.44 0.90
CA LEU A 144 9.77 15.12 2.10
C LEU A 144 10.87 16.19 2.30
N ASP A 145 10.65 17.38 1.75
CA ASP A 145 11.54 18.53 1.83
C ASP A 145 11.76 18.98 3.28
N VAL A 146 10.78 18.75 4.15
CA VAL A 146 10.92 18.91 5.61
C VAL A 146 12.03 18.03 6.22
N TYR A 147 12.42 16.94 5.54
CA TYR A 147 13.51 16.05 5.94
C TYR A 147 14.82 16.34 5.21
N GLU A 148 14.84 17.30 4.28
CA GLU A 148 16.05 17.67 3.55
C GLU A 148 17.03 18.41 4.48
N PRO A 149 18.29 17.98 4.58
CA PRO A 149 19.31 18.74 5.31
C PRO A 149 19.57 20.08 4.62
N THR A 150 20.15 21.03 5.34
CA THR A 150 20.37 22.41 4.86
C THR A 150 21.21 22.50 3.57
N ASN A 151 22.03 21.48 3.30
CA ASN A 151 22.88 21.37 2.10
C ASN A 151 22.40 20.28 1.14
N PHE A 152 21.09 20.01 1.10
CA PHE A 152 20.55 19.01 0.20
C PHE A 152 20.67 19.45 -1.26
N HIS A 153 21.15 18.53 -2.09
CA HIS A 153 21.19 18.70 -3.53
C HIS A 153 20.54 17.50 -4.19
N HIS A 154 19.59 17.76 -5.09
CA HIS A 154 18.95 16.69 -5.83
C HIS A 154 19.97 15.98 -6.75
N ALA A 155 20.01 14.66 -6.68
CA ALA A 155 20.87 13.84 -7.54
C ALA A 155 20.50 13.91 -9.04
N VAL A 156 19.27 14.29 -9.34
CA VAL A 156 18.72 14.32 -10.70
C VAL A 156 18.13 15.71 -10.99
N PRO A 157 18.39 16.33 -12.15
CA PRO A 157 17.80 17.62 -12.52
C PRO A 157 16.27 17.60 -12.52
N ARG A 158 15.64 18.72 -12.14
CA ARG A 158 14.17 18.86 -12.06
C ARG A 158 13.45 18.53 -13.37
N LEU A 159 14.10 18.80 -14.51
CA LEU A 159 13.57 18.50 -15.85
C LEU A 159 13.31 16.99 -16.07
N ILE A 160 14.11 16.13 -15.45
CA ILE A 160 13.95 14.67 -15.48
C ILE A 160 13.01 14.21 -14.36
N GLN A 161 13.04 14.87 -13.21
CA GLN A 161 12.17 14.53 -12.08
C GLN A 161 10.69 14.67 -12.42
N VAL A 162 10.27 15.76 -13.09
CA VAL A 162 8.84 16.01 -13.36
C VAL A 162 8.15 14.90 -14.16
N PRO A 163 8.70 14.39 -15.28
CA PRO A 163 8.07 13.31 -16.03
C PRO A 163 8.22 11.92 -15.38
N VAL A 164 9.29 11.68 -14.60
CA VAL A 164 9.52 10.36 -13.95
C VAL A 164 8.86 10.27 -12.57
N PHE A 165 8.63 11.42 -11.93
CA PHE A 165 8.02 11.59 -10.62
C PHE A 165 7.00 12.75 -10.69
N PRO A 166 5.83 12.53 -11.36
CA PRO A 166 4.85 13.59 -11.52
C PRO A 166 4.39 14.12 -10.17
N LEU A 167 4.63 15.41 -9.91
CA LEU A 167 4.21 16.11 -8.69
C LEU A 167 2.70 16.35 -8.63
N ASN A 168 1.96 15.99 -9.70
CA ASN A 168 0.52 16.06 -9.76
C ASN A 168 -0.10 14.68 -9.47
N ALA A 169 -0.86 14.59 -8.38
CA ALA A 169 -1.51 13.35 -7.94
C ALA A 169 -2.45 12.78 -9.00
N ALA A 170 -3.22 13.62 -9.69
CA ALA A 170 -4.18 13.16 -10.70
C ALA A 170 -3.47 12.53 -11.90
N ILE A 171 -2.35 13.12 -12.35
CA ILE A 171 -1.52 12.55 -13.42
C ILE A 171 -0.97 11.20 -12.98
N PHE A 172 -0.33 11.15 -11.80
CA PHE A 172 0.23 9.92 -11.26
C PHE A 172 -0.80 8.78 -11.16
N TYR A 173 -1.96 9.02 -10.55
CA TYR A 173 -2.98 7.97 -10.40
C TYR A 173 -3.56 7.54 -11.74
N THR A 174 -3.67 8.45 -12.71
CA THR A 174 -4.13 8.11 -14.06
C THR A 174 -3.13 7.20 -14.77
N GLU A 175 -1.84 7.51 -14.71
CA GLU A 175 -0.76 6.69 -15.27
C GLU A 175 -0.73 5.29 -14.65
N VAL A 176 -0.71 5.21 -13.31
CA VAL A 176 -0.72 3.94 -12.58
C VAL A 176 -1.96 3.11 -12.96
N THR A 177 -3.15 3.72 -12.98
CA THR A 177 -4.40 3.02 -13.29
C THR A 177 -4.39 2.49 -14.72
N LEU A 178 -3.99 3.31 -15.70
CA LEU A 178 -3.95 2.92 -17.10
C LEU A 178 -2.97 1.76 -17.33
N ILE A 179 -1.73 1.90 -16.84
CA ILE A 179 -0.69 0.88 -16.96
C ILE A 179 -1.13 -0.42 -16.27
N PHE A 180 -1.76 -0.31 -15.09
CA PHE A 180 -2.27 -1.45 -14.35
C PHE A 180 -3.38 -2.19 -15.10
N VAL A 181 -4.38 -1.48 -15.63
CA VAL A 181 -5.49 -2.09 -16.38
C VAL A 181 -5.01 -2.78 -17.65
N VAL A 182 -4.13 -2.12 -18.42
CA VAL A 182 -3.53 -2.71 -19.62
C VAL A 182 -2.69 -3.94 -19.26
N GLY A 183 -1.86 -3.84 -18.23
CA GLY A 183 -1.05 -4.94 -17.74
C GLY A 183 -1.90 -6.14 -17.29
N LEU A 184 -3.01 -5.91 -16.59
CA LEU A 184 -3.94 -6.96 -16.16
C LEU A 184 -4.63 -7.63 -17.36
N ALA A 185 -5.09 -6.84 -18.33
CA ALA A 185 -5.69 -7.35 -19.56
C ALA A 185 -4.69 -8.18 -20.39
N MET A 186 -3.42 -7.75 -20.44
CA MET A 186 -2.34 -8.52 -21.06
C MET A 186 -2.04 -9.79 -20.29
N ALA A 187 -2.00 -9.77 -18.95
CA ALA A 187 -1.70 -10.94 -18.13
C ALA A 187 -2.75 -12.03 -18.29
N TRP A 188 -4.00 -11.63 -18.52
CA TRP A 188 -5.09 -12.55 -18.84
C TRP A 188 -4.87 -13.31 -20.14
N LYS A 189 -4.26 -12.67 -21.15
CA LYS A 189 -4.05 -13.28 -22.48
C LYS A 189 -2.67 -13.91 -22.65
N ARG A 190 -1.66 -13.34 -22.01
CA ARG A 190 -0.23 -13.62 -22.19
C ARG A 190 0.49 -13.45 -20.85
N PRO A 191 0.32 -14.40 -19.91
CA PRO A 191 1.00 -14.32 -18.64
C PRO A 191 2.51 -14.43 -18.85
N SER A 192 3.26 -13.49 -18.26
CA SER A 192 4.71 -13.58 -18.14
C SER A 192 5.10 -13.36 -16.68
N SER A 193 6.23 -13.94 -16.26
CA SER A 193 6.71 -13.79 -14.88
C SER A 193 6.94 -12.32 -14.53
N LEU A 194 7.52 -11.53 -15.43
CA LEU A 194 7.75 -10.09 -15.23
C LEU A 194 6.44 -9.32 -15.05
N LEU A 195 5.42 -9.63 -15.86
CA LEU A 195 4.11 -9.00 -15.78
C LEU A 195 3.40 -9.35 -14.47
N SER A 196 3.37 -10.63 -14.10
CA SER A 196 2.78 -11.10 -12.85
C SER A 196 3.47 -10.53 -11.61
N VAL A 197 4.81 -10.49 -11.59
CA VAL A 197 5.59 -9.89 -10.49
C VAL A 197 5.32 -8.39 -10.40
N SER A 198 5.29 -7.68 -11.52
CA SER A 198 5.04 -6.24 -11.52
C SER A 198 3.62 -5.90 -11.02
N ILE A 199 2.61 -6.65 -11.46
CA ILE A 199 1.24 -6.55 -10.93
C ILE A 199 1.22 -6.82 -9.43
N ALA A 200 1.88 -7.88 -8.97
CA ALA A 200 1.94 -8.22 -7.55
C ALA A 200 2.60 -7.11 -6.72
N VAL A 201 3.69 -6.50 -7.20
CA VAL A 201 4.36 -5.37 -6.54
C VAL A 201 3.43 -4.16 -6.44
N VAL A 202 2.72 -3.81 -7.52
CA VAL A 202 1.75 -2.69 -7.52
C VAL A 202 0.62 -2.94 -6.51
N VAL A 203 0.05 -4.14 -6.50
CA VAL A 203 -1.02 -4.52 -5.55
C VAL A 203 -0.52 -4.47 -4.11
N LEU A 204 0.64 -5.06 -3.82
CA LEU A 204 1.22 -5.06 -2.48
C LEU A 204 1.57 -3.64 -2.02
N ALA A 205 2.05 -2.78 -2.93
CA ALA A 205 2.31 -1.38 -2.63
C ALA A 205 1.01 -0.63 -2.29
N ALA A 206 -0.08 -0.87 -3.03
CA ALA A 206 -1.39 -0.30 -2.73
C ALA A 206 -1.94 -0.78 -1.37
N VAL A 207 -1.79 -2.07 -1.05
CA VAL A 207 -2.16 -2.62 0.27
C VAL A 207 -1.33 -1.99 1.38
N ASN A 208 -0.01 -1.83 1.18
CA ASN A 208 0.86 -1.19 2.16
C ASN A 208 0.48 0.28 2.38
N ALA A 209 0.18 1.01 1.29
CA ALA A 209 -0.32 2.39 1.35
C ALA A 209 -1.63 2.49 2.16
N PHE A 210 -2.58 1.59 1.89
CA PHE A 210 -3.85 1.51 2.61
C PHE A 210 -3.65 1.26 4.12
N VAL A 211 -2.84 0.27 4.48
CA VAL A 211 -2.53 -0.04 5.88
C VAL A 211 -1.81 1.12 6.56
N SER A 212 -0.84 1.74 5.89
CA SER A 212 -0.07 2.86 6.43
C SER A 212 -0.95 4.07 6.69
N TRP A 213 -1.89 4.39 5.79
CA TRP A 213 -2.87 5.44 6.02
C TRP A 213 -3.70 5.15 7.26
N HIS A 214 -4.18 3.93 7.45
CA HIS A 214 -4.98 3.57 8.62
C HIS A 214 -4.18 3.48 9.93
N ALA A 215 -2.88 3.24 9.87
CA ALA A 215 -2.02 3.03 11.03
C ALA A 215 -1.50 4.34 11.66
N ASP A 216 -1.55 5.46 10.93
CA ASP A 216 -1.00 6.74 11.38
C ASP A 216 -1.84 7.91 10.86
N ALA A 217 -1.91 9.02 11.59
CA ALA A 217 -2.57 10.24 11.13
C ALA A 217 -1.64 11.48 11.04
N ASN A 218 -0.45 11.45 11.63
CA ASN A 218 0.49 12.56 11.73
C ASN A 218 1.60 12.47 10.66
N GLU A 219 2.29 11.33 10.57
CA GLU A 219 3.47 11.12 9.72
C GLU A 219 3.17 10.21 8.53
N ILE A 220 1.96 10.37 7.97
CA ILE A 220 1.44 9.54 6.87
C ILE A 220 2.44 9.48 5.70
N SER A 221 2.98 10.63 5.30
CA SER A 221 3.93 10.74 4.18
C SER A 221 5.20 9.92 4.40
N ARG A 222 5.78 10.01 5.60
CA ARG A 222 6.98 9.24 5.98
C ARG A 222 6.70 7.75 6.00
N HIS A 223 5.57 7.33 6.56
CA HIS A 223 5.21 5.91 6.64
C HIS A 223 4.82 5.32 5.28
N MET A 224 4.34 6.14 4.35
CA MET A 224 4.01 5.71 3.00
C MET A 224 5.18 5.71 2.02
N LEU A 225 6.36 6.22 2.39
CA LEU A 225 7.52 6.29 1.49
C LEU A 225 7.85 4.94 0.84
N GLY A 226 7.89 3.86 1.64
CA GLY A 226 8.13 2.51 1.11
C GLY A 226 7.05 2.05 0.13
N ALA A 227 5.78 2.33 0.42
CA ALA A 227 4.68 2.04 -0.49
C ALA A 227 4.81 2.83 -1.80
N ASN A 228 5.21 4.10 -1.74
CA ASN A 228 5.38 4.96 -2.91
C ASN A 228 6.51 4.52 -3.81
N VAL A 229 7.65 4.15 -3.22
CA VAL A 229 8.80 3.61 -3.98
C VAL A 229 8.41 2.31 -4.66
N ALA A 230 7.78 1.38 -3.93
CA ALA A 230 7.33 0.10 -4.48
C ALA A 230 6.28 0.29 -5.58
N LEU A 231 5.32 1.20 -5.39
CA LEU A 231 4.29 1.50 -6.38
C LEU A 231 4.91 2.00 -7.68
N ARG A 232 5.83 2.98 -7.60
CA ARG A 232 6.53 3.51 -8.77
C ARG A 232 7.36 2.44 -9.48
N LEU A 233 8.21 1.72 -8.75
CA LEU A 233 9.04 0.67 -9.33
C LEU A 233 8.18 -0.40 -10.00
N GLY A 234 7.11 -0.85 -9.32
CA GLY A 234 6.16 -1.80 -9.88
C GLY A 234 5.46 -1.28 -11.14
N THR A 235 5.07 0.00 -11.18
CA THR A 235 4.47 0.62 -12.37
C THR A 235 5.47 0.73 -13.52
N TRP A 236 6.72 1.12 -13.26
CA TRP A 236 7.76 1.19 -14.30
C TRP A 236 8.11 -0.18 -14.87
N THR A 237 8.27 -1.20 -14.02
CA THR A 237 8.52 -2.56 -14.50
C THR A 237 7.30 -3.13 -15.23
N LEU A 238 6.09 -2.78 -14.79
CA LEU A 238 4.85 -3.15 -15.47
C LEU A 238 4.77 -2.51 -16.86
N LEU A 239 5.13 -1.24 -16.98
CA LEU A 239 5.19 -0.54 -18.26
C LEU A 239 6.17 -1.23 -19.22
N VAL A 240 7.38 -1.57 -18.75
CA VAL A 240 8.37 -2.31 -19.55
C VAL A 240 7.81 -3.66 -20.00
N ALA A 241 7.17 -4.41 -19.10
CA ALA A 241 6.56 -5.71 -19.42
C ALA A 241 5.43 -5.60 -20.46
N VAL A 242 4.62 -4.54 -20.36
CA VAL A 242 3.56 -4.23 -21.33
C VAL A 242 4.16 -3.90 -22.69
N LEU A 243 5.17 -3.02 -22.74
CA LEU A 243 5.83 -2.64 -23.99
C LEU A 243 6.51 -3.84 -24.66
N ASP A 244 7.26 -4.65 -23.91
CA ASP A 244 7.90 -5.86 -24.41
C ASP A 244 6.89 -6.84 -25.03
N GLY A 245 5.76 -7.06 -24.34
CA GLY A 245 4.68 -7.92 -24.84
C GLY A 245 3.98 -7.37 -26.09
N LEU A 246 3.87 -6.05 -26.23
CA LEU A 246 3.30 -5.39 -27.42
C LEU A 246 4.25 -5.48 -28.61
N LEU A 247 5.55 -5.21 -28.41
CA LEU A 247 6.57 -5.26 -29.45
C LEU A 247 6.77 -6.69 -29.97
N SER A 248 6.82 -7.67 -29.06
CA SER A 248 6.91 -9.09 -29.41
C SER A 248 5.69 -9.57 -30.24
N ALA A 249 4.51 -9.02 -29.96
CA ALA A 249 3.29 -9.32 -30.73
C ALA A 249 3.38 -8.83 -32.18
N GLN A 250 3.87 -7.60 -32.36
CA GLN A 250 4.00 -7.00 -33.68
C GLN A 250 5.00 -7.77 -34.54
N ALA A 251 6.16 -8.10 -33.98
CA ALA A 251 7.19 -8.89 -34.67
C ALA A 251 6.65 -10.24 -35.18
N SER A 252 5.85 -10.95 -34.37
CA SER A 252 5.24 -12.22 -34.77
C SER A 252 4.20 -12.11 -35.90
N THR A 253 3.60 -10.93 -36.09
CA THR A 253 2.59 -10.70 -37.14
C THR A 253 3.25 -10.40 -38.48
N THR A 254 4.40 -9.72 -38.46
CA THR A 254 5.14 -9.33 -39.68
C THR A 254 5.95 -10.47 -40.29
N SER A 255 6.26 -11.52 -39.52
CA SER A 255 7.06 -12.67 -39.97
C SER A 255 6.26 -13.80 -40.61
N SER A 256 4.94 -13.68 -40.79
CA SER A 256 4.16 -14.67 -41.57
C SER A 256 4.55 -14.57 -43.05
N PRO A 257 5.22 -15.58 -43.63
CA PRO A 257 5.66 -15.52 -45.01
C PRO A 257 4.46 -15.61 -45.94
N THR A 258 4.43 -14.72 -46.91
CA THR A 258 3.66 -14.87 -48.14
C THR A 258 4.12 -16.16 -48.84
N GLU A 259 3.44 -17.27 -48.61
CA GLU A 259 3.43 -18.40 -49.54
C GLU A 259 2.66 -17.95 -50.81
N THR A 260 3.33 -17.17 -51.65
CA THR A 260 3.01 -17.12 -53.07
C THR A 260 4.07 -17.94 -53.80
N GLY A 261 3.76 -19.22 -54.02
CA GLY A 261 4.40 -19.99 -55.08
C GLY A 261 3.40 -20.20 -56.22
N PRO A 262 3.51 -19.46 -57.34
CA PRO A 262 2.83 -19.80 -58.58
C PRO A 262 3.76 -20.61 -59.51
N GLY A 263 3.24 -21.69 -60.09
CA GLY A 263 3.87 -22.47 -61.18
C GLY A 263 3.75 -23.97 -60.94
N ALA A 264 2.66 -24.66 -61.30
CA ALA A 264 2.29 -25.04 -62.67
C ALA A 264 3.43 -25.71 -63.44
N CYS A 265 3.39 -27.05 -63.54
CA CYS A 265 3.84 -27.74 -64.75
C CYS A 265 2.96 -28.97 -64.98
N THR A 266 2.04 -28.81 -65.93
CA THR A 266 1.21 -29.84 -66.54
C THR A 266 1.97 -30.53 -67.69
N THR A 267 1.92 -31.87 -67.69
CA THR A 267 1.89 -32.80 -68.86
C THR A 267 3.15 -32.93 -69.76
N PRO A 268 3.36 -34.05 -70.48
CA PRO A 268 2.40 -35.10 -70.92
C PRO A 268 2.48 -36.44 -70.20
#